data_AF-G0NJ29-F1
#
_entry.id   AF-G0NJ29-F1
#
_cell.length_a   1.000
_cell.length_b   1.000
_cell.length_c   1.000
_cell.angle_alpha   90.00
_cell.angle_beta   90.00
_cell.angle_gamma   90.00
#
_symmetry.space_group_name_H-M   'P 1'
#
loop_
_entity.id
_entity.type
_entity.pdbx_description
1 polymer ?
#
loop_
_entity_poly.entity_id
_entity_poly.type
_entity_poly.pdbx_seq_one_letter_code
_entity_poly.pdbx_strand_id
1 'polypeptide(L)'
;MPASLGADYNESANDSNDSVDDQKWGKLFPKCVADPKNSAIFMTRAMYVAFSLILHRRGILSQEHFSKNYITEKVKCMALSFVHENARHIAEQIKNCGEAIRLGYLKEISLVIADNVDDVEAIEVYAFKFHYFKDGRVSAELTTKGDSETPTPVEKLTQLEYMGSGSVRDQLVMLARSIIYLCQKILDPLPPVYAANFRLHFTDDAPDDYKVAGFDSSSTFYTLPEDTQSATIGQLRPGYHGAVLDCASTLMNDAYQTELKLKRHIDKIADVLGYQANNTFYSTMDTSDQPDPTQTTSDAVPSESPNNTMEALANRMESTNVATPEKPKKESPKAEKKTTRRGAAIKSSPYKKTRTRK
;
A
#
# COMPACT_ATOMS: atom_id res chain seq x y z
N MET A 1 -52.23 -38.26 -4.80
CA MET A 1 -51.55 -38.15 -3.50
C MET A 1 -50.05 -38.18 -3.76
N PRO A 2 -49.34 -37.05 -3.91
CA PRO A 2 -47.89 -37.07 -4.02
C PRO A 2 -47.26 -37.05 -2.63
N ALA A 3 -46.28 -37.92 -2.42
CA ALA A 3 -45.52 -38.04 -1.20
C ALA A 3 -44.60 -36.82 -1.01
N SER A 4 -44.68 -36.20 0.17
CA SER A 4 -43.82 -35.12 0.62
C SER A 4 -42.41 -35.65 0.86
N LEU A 5 -41.44 -35.22 0.04
CA LEU A 5 -40.01 -35.30 0.35
C LEU A 5 -39.71 -34.26 1.43
N GLY A 6 -39.84 -34.66 2.69
CA GLY A 6 -39.29 -33.90 3.82
C GLY A 6 -37.77 -34.00 3.77
N ALA A 7 -37.11 -32.99 3.21
CA ALA A 7 -35.72 -32.75 3.51
C ALA A 7 -35.66 -32.25 4.96
N ASP A 8 -35.12 -33.09 5.85
CA ASP A 8 -34.67 -32.66 7.17
C ASP A 8 -33.56 -31.62 6.96
N TYR A 9 -33.97 -30.35 6.86
CA TYR A 9 -33.06 -29.24 7.00
C TYR A 9 -32.58 -29.26 8.45
N ASN A 10 -31.35 -29.74 8.61
CA ASN A 10 -30.62 -29.56 9.85
C ASN A 10 -30.37 -28.06 10.04
N GLU A 11 -31.29 -27.37 10.71
CA GLU A 11 -31.25 -25.94 11.10
C GLU A 11 -30.09 -25.61 12.06
N SER A 12 -29.10 -26.49 12.22
CA SER A 12 -27.90 -26.27 13.04
C SER A 12 -26.69 -25.75 12.25
N ALA A 13 -26.83 -25.45 10.95
CA ALA A 13 -25.74 -24.98 10.09
C ALA A 13 -25.60 -23.44 9.99
N ASN A 14 -26.41 -22.65 10.72
CA ASN A 14 -26.49 -21.19 10.54
C ASN A 14 -25.84 -20.33 11.64
N ASP A 15 -25.08 -20.92 12.57
CA ASP A 15 -24.44 -20.19 13.69
C ASP A 15 -22.90 -20.33 13.71
N SER A 16 -22.23 -20.23 12.56
CA SER A 16 -20.84 -19.74 12.60
C SER A 16 -20.91 -18.24 12.89
N ASN A 17 -21.06 -17.89 14.16
CA ASN A 17 -21.34 -16.52 14.60
C ASN A 17 -20.21 -15.59 14.14
N ASP A 18 -20.42 -14.87 13.04
CA ASP A 18 -19.44 -14.01 12.38
C ASP A 18 -18.92 -12.95 13.35
N SER A 19 -17.81 -13.30 14.01
CA SER A 19 -17.27 -12.53 15.12
C SER A 19 -15.80 -12.87 15.34
N VAL A 20 -15.06 -11.87 15.82
CA VAL A 20 -13.67 -12.02 16.23
C VAL A 20 -13.60 -12.24 17.73
N ASP A 21 -13.20 -13.44 18.14
CA ASP A 21 -12.89 -13.76 19.53
C ASP A 21 -11.42 -13.47 19.85
N ASP A 22 -11.11 -12.20 20.09
CA ASP A 22 -9.81 -11.73 20.62
C ASP A 22 -10.09 -10.59 21.62
N GLN A 23 -9.57 -10.73 22.84
CA GLN A 23 -9.85 -9.78 23.93
C GLN A 23 -9.22 -8.41 23.71
N LYS A 24 -8.11 -8.32 22.98
CA LYS A 24 -7.48 -7.04 22.62
C LYS A 24 -8.22 -6.40 21.45
N TRP A 25 -8.64 -7.20 20.47
CA TRP A 25 -9.49 -6.75 19.37
C TRP A 25 -10.75 -6.07 19.90
N GLY A 26 -11.50 -6.73 20.79
CA GLY A 26 -12.76 -6.20 21.33
C GLY A 26 -12.63 -4.87 22.11
N LYS A 27 -11.42 -4.46 22.48
CA LYS A 27 -11.16 -3.15 23.11
C LYS A 27 -11.09 -2.01 22.09
N LEU A 28 -10.58 -2.30 20.90
CA LEU A 28 -10.38 -1.31 19.84
C LEU A 28 -11.39 -1.45 18.71
N PHE A 29 -11.98 -2.60 18.45
CA PHE A 29 -12.82 -2.83 17.28
C PHE A 29 -14.10 -3.59 17.67
N PRO A 30 -15.21 -3.38 16.93
CA PRO A 30 -16.39 -4.22 17.09
C PRO A 30 -16.05 -5.68 16.74
N LYS A 31 -16.64 -6.63 17.47
CA LYS A 31 -16.39 -8.06 17.24
C LYS A 31 -16.97 -8.55 15.92
N CYS A 32 -18.11 -8.02 15.51
CA CYS A 32 -18.76 -8.28 14.22
C CYS A 32 -18.77 -6.99 13.40
N VAL A 33 -18.46 -7.08 12.11
CA VAL A 33 -18.43 -5.93 11.18
C VAL A 33 -19.32 -6.15 9.94
N ALA A 34 -20.26 -7.09 10.04
CA ALA A 34 -21.17 -7.44 8.97
C ALA A 34 -22.23 -6.35 8.74
N ASP A 35 -22.75 -5.72 9.80
CA ASP A 35 -23.83 -4.72 9.70
C ASP A 35 -23.31 -3.30 9.39
N PRO A 36 -24.17 -2.40 8.84
CA PRO A 36 -23.74 -1.07 8.41
C PRO A 36 -23.10 -0.23 9.52
N LYS A 37 -23.68 -0.30 10.73
CA LYS A 37 -23.27 0.53 11.87
C LYS A 37 -21.88 0.10 12.35
N ASN A 38 -21.68 -1.19 12.61
CA ASN A 38 -20.39 -1.68 13.06
C ASN A 38 -19.33 -1.62 11.95
N SER A 39 -19.73 -1.76 10.68
CA SER A 39 -18.86 -1.52 9.54
C SER A 39 -18.30 -0.08 9.53
N ALA A 40 -19.14 0.94 9.70
CA ALA A 40 -18.70 2.34 9.78
C ALA A 40 -17.84 2.63 11.02
N ILE A 41 -18.21 2.08 12.19
CA ILE A 41 -17.41 2.19 13.41
C ILE A 41 -16.03 1.57 13.21
N PHE A 42 -15.96 0.39 12.60
CA PHE A 42 -14.71 -0.27 12.28
C PHE A 42 -13.83 0.61 11.39
N MET A 43 -14.38 1.15 10.29
CA MET A 43 -13.63 2.01 9.37
C MET A 43 -13.04 3.24 10.07
N THR A 44 -13.83 3.91 10.90
CA THR A 44 -13.38 5.07 11.69
C THR A 44 -12.19 4.71 12.59
N ARG A 45 -12.25 3.55 13.26
CA ARG A 45 -11.20 3.11 14.18
C ARG A 45 -9.97 2.57 13.44
N ALA A 46 -10.16 1.95 12.28
CA ALA A 46 -9.08 1.48 11.42
C ALA A 46 -8.28 2.66 10.87
N MET A 47 -8.97 3.72 10.41
CA MET A 47 -8.39 4.99 9.99
C MET A 47 -7.54 5.63 11.11
N TYR A 48 -8.06 5.68 12.34
CA TYR A 48 -7.31 6.13 13.51
C TYR A 48 -6.02 5.34 13.76
N VAL A 49 -6.07 4.00 13.66
CA VAL A 49 -4.88 3.17 13.83
C VAL A 49 -3.89 3.38 12.70
N ALA A 50 -4.35 3.41 11.44
CA ALA A 50 -3.51 3.59 10.26
C ALA A 50 -2.73 4.91 10.32
N PHE A 51 -3.42 6.05 10.53
CA PHE A 51 -2.76 7.34 10.62
C PHE A 51 -1.89 7.48 11.86
N SER A 52 -2.27 6.90 13.00
CA SER A 52 -1.37 6.88 14.16
C SER A 52 -0.05 6.15 13.87
N LEU A 53 -0.11 5.03 13.15
CA LEU A 53 1.08 4.29 12.74
C LEU A 53 1.93 5.10 11.76
N ILE A 54 1.32 5.77 10.78
CA ILE A 54 2.04 6.62 9.82
C ILE A 54 2.74 7.77 10.54
N LEU A 55 1.99 8.55 11.33
CA LEU A 55 2.51 9.69 12.10
C LEU A 55 3.68 9.28 12.99
N HIS A 56 3.58 8.10 13.63
CA HIS A 56 4.64 7.57 14.48
C HIS A 56 5.86 7.09 13.67
N ARG A 57 5.64 6.34 12.58
CA ARG A 57 6.72 5.66 11.83
C ARG A 57 7.47 6.58 10.87
N ARG A 58 6.83 7.65 10.40
CA ARG A 58 7.49 8.73 9.66
C ARG A 58 8.15 9.77 10.56
N GLY A 59 7.93 9.69 11.88
CA GLY A 59 8.52 10.63 12.83
C GLY A 59 7.91 12.02 12.77
N ILE A 60 6.66 12.13 12.30
CA ILE A 60 5.92 13.40 12.19
C ILE A 60 5.60 13.94 13.58
N LEU A 61 5.28 13.06 14.51
CA LEU A 61 5.11 13.40 15.93
C LEU A 61 6.14 12.65 16.78
N SER A 62 6.55 13.27 17.87
CA SER A 62 7.47 12.68 18.85
C SER A 62 6.81 11.52 19.61
N GLN A 63 7.63 10.68 20.24
CA GLN A 63 7.19 9.48 20.97
C GLN A 63 6.15 9.77 22.08
N GLU A 64 6.17 10.95 22.68
CA GLU A 64 5.25 11.35 23.77
C GLU A 64 3.79 11.52 23.31
N HIS A 65 3.57 11.71 22.00
CA HIS A 65 2.25 11.80 21.40
C HIS A 65 1.55 10.44 21.28
N PHE A 66 2.24 9.33 21.58
CA PHE A 66 1.72 8.00 21.34
C PHE A 66 1.68 7.12 22.60
N SER A 67 0.64 6.29 22.67
CA SER A 67 0.48 5.25 23.68
C SER A 67 0.50 3.86 23.03
N LYS A 68 1.14 2.91 23.72
CA LYS A 68 1.21 1.52 23.27
C LYS A 68 -0.16 0.86 23.38
N ASN A 69 -0.65 0.34 22.25
CA ASN A 69 -1.92 -0.35 22.11
C ASN A 69 -1.72 -1.72 21.43
N TYR A 70 -2.82 -2.46 21.30
CA TYR A 70 -2.84 -3.80 20.72
C TYR A 70 -4.00 -3.91 19.74
N ILE A 71 -3.71 -4.26 18.48
CA ILE A 71 -4.73 -4.59 17.48
C ILE A 71 -5.29 -5.99 17.80
N THR A 72 -4.39 -6.93 18.08
CA THR A 72 -4.69 -8.30 18.52
C THR A 72 -3.77 -8.65 19.69
N GLU A 73 -3.95 -9.82 20.30
CA GLU A 73 -3.03 -10.31 21.35
C GLU A 73 -1.57 -10.40 20.86
N LYS A 74 -1.37 -10.71 19.57
CA LYS A 74 -0.05 -10.86 18.93
C LYS A 74 0.51 -9.56 18.36
N VAL A 75 -0.33 -8.54 18.13
CA VAL A 75 0.03 -7.37 17.32
C VAL A 75 -0.14 -6.09 18.12
N LYS A 76 1.00 -5.44 18.38
CA LYS A 76 1.12 -4.15 19.07
C LYS A 76 1.14 -3.01 18.05
N CYS A 77 0.57 -1.87 18.42
CA CYS A 77 0.66 -0.63 17.67
C CYS A 77 0.96 0.56 18.59
N MET A 78 1.50 1.63 18.01
CA MET A 78 1.56 2.93 18.66
C MET A 78 0.37 3.74 18.14
N ALA A 79 -0.54 4.11 19.03
CA ALA A 79 -1.72 4.90 18.71
C ALA A 79 -1.61 6.27 19.34
N LEU A 80 -2.25 7.30 18.76
CA LEU A 80 -2.28 8.64 19.36
C LEU A 80 -2.75 8.58 20.83
N SER A 81 -2.09 9.34 21.69
CA SER A 81 -2.38 9.36 23.11
C SER A 81 -3.51 10.34 23.41
N PHE A 82 -4.59 9.86 24.05
CA PHE A 82 -5.65 10.75 24.54
C PHE A 82 -5.23 11.57 25.78
N VAL A 83 -4.05 11.29 26.36
CA VAL A 83 -3.49 12.04 27.49
C VAL A 83 -2.76 13.29 27.00
N HIS A 84 -2.10 13.22 25.85
CA HIS A 84 -1.36 14.35 25.28
C HIS A 84 -2.33 15.24 24.49
N GLU A 85 -2.36 16.54 24.77
CA GLU A 85 -3.36 17.45 24.21
C GLU A 85 -3.36 17.51 22.67
N ASN A 86 -2.19 17.72 22.05
CA ASN A 86 -2.08 17.76 20.59
C ASN A 86 -2.48 16.43 19.93
N ALA A 87 -2.05 15.30 20.50
CA ALA A 87 -2.39 13.98 19.98
C ALA A 87 -3.89 13.69 20.11
N ARG A 88 -4.50 14.12 21.23
CA ARG A 88 -5.96 14.06 21.43
C ARG A 88 -6.69 14.91 20.40
N HIS A 89 -6.23 16.12 20.11
CA HIS A 89 -6.85 16.99 19.11
C HIS A 89 -6.85 16.34 17.72
N ILE A 90 -5.72 15.78 17.29
CA ILE A 90 -5.61 15.04 16.02
C ILE A 90 -6.54 13.81 16.04
N ALA A 91 -6.57 13.06 17.14
CA ALA A 91 -7.46 11.91 17.28
C ALA A 91 -8.95 12.30 17.20
N GLU A 92 -9.33 13.47 17.72
CA GLU A 92 -10.67 14.03 17.62
C GLU A 92 -11.01 14.43 16.19
N GLN A 93 -10.10 15.06 15.44
CA GLN A 93 -10.30 15.35 14.01
C GLN A 93 -10.56 14.06 13.20
N ILE A 94 -9.75 13.03 13.40
CA ILE A 94 -9.95 11.72 12.76
C ILE A 94 -11.30 11.13 13.18
N LYS A 95 -11.66 11.20 14.47
CA LYS A 95 -12.96 10.70 14.96
C LYS A 95 -14.14 11.42 14.31
N ASN A 96 -14.06 12.73 14.10
CA ASN A 96 -15.14 13.53 13.52
C ASN A 96 -15.48 13.11 12.09
N CYS A 97 -14.51 12.53 11.36
CA CYS A 97 -14.75 11.94 10.04
C CYS A 97 -15.66 10.70 10.07
N GLY A 98 -15.85 10.06 11.23
CA GLY A 98 -16.65 8.85 11.35
C GLY A 98 -18.12 9.02 10.99
N GLU A 99 -18.69 10.21 11.19
CA GLU A 99 -20.05 10.51 10.77
C GLU A 99 -20.15 10.64 9.24
N ALA A 100 -19.16 11.28 8.61
CA ALA A 100 -19.07 11.36 7.15
C ALA A 100 -18.93 9.96 6.52
N ILE A 101 -18.18 9.06 7.16
CA ILE A 101 -18.11 7.64 6.75
C ILE A 101 -19.49 6.99 6.89
N ARG A 102 -20.15 7.12 8.04
CA ARG A 102 -21.46 6.51 8.28
C ARG A 102 -22.53 6.97 7.28
N LEU A 103 -22.46 8.24 6.85
CA LEU A 103 -23.39 8.83 5.89
C LEU A 103 -23.03 8.55 4.42
N GLY A 104 -21.86 7.96 4.14
CA GLY A 104 -21.40 7.77 2.76
C GLY A 104 -20.81 9.02 2.10
N TYR A 105 -20.48 10.05 2.90
CA TYR A 105 -20.08 11.37 2.41
C TYR A 105 -18.56 11.51 2.25
N LEU A 106 -17.75 10.72 2.95
CA LEU A 106 -16.29 10.85 2.86
C LEU A 106 -15.74 10.02 1.69
N LYS A 107 -15.22 10.66 0.64
CA LYS A 107 -14.58 9.95 -0.49
C LYS A 107 -13.14 9.57 -0.17
N GLU A 108 -12.38 10.52 0.41
CA GLU A 108 -10.97 10.35 0.73
C GLU A 108 -10.61 11.21 1.95
N ILE A 109 -9.73 10.68 2.80
CA ILE A 109 -8.96 11.45 3.77
C ILE A 109 -7.48 11.19 3.52
N SER A 110 -6.71 12.26 3.46
CA SER A 110 -5.30 12.20 3.11
C SER A 110 -4.45 12.92 4.14
N LEU A 111 -3.43 12.24 4.64
CA LEU A 111 -2.32 12.89 5.33
C LEU A 111 -1.35 13.37 4.25
N VAL A 112 -1.29 14.69 4.09
CA VAL A 112 -0.47 15.37 3.08
C VAL A 112 0.76 15.95 3.76
N ILE A 113 1.92 15.66 3.21
CA ILE A 113 3.21 16.20 3.64
C ILE A 113 3.76 17.03 2.50
N ALA A 114 4.10 18.29 2.78
CA ALA A 114 4.62 19.25 1.82
C ALA A 114 5.80 20.01 2.41
N ASP A 115 6.53 20.75 1.59
CA ASP A 115 7.67 21.55 2.07
C ASP A 115 7.20 22.67 3.03
N ASN A 116 6.07 23.32 2.71
CA ASN A 116 5.46 24.37 3.53
C ASN A 116 3.96 24.13 3.77
N VAL A 117 3.41 24.84 4.75
CA VAL A 117 2.01 24.68 5.19
C VAL A 117 0.99 25.08 4.12
N ASP A 118 1.34 26.04 3.27
CA ASP A 118 0.46 26.59 2.24
C ASP A 118 0.62 25.88 0.88
N ASP A 119 1.54 24.93 0.78
CA ASP A 119 1.82 24.25 -0.48
C ASP A 119 0.68 23.28 -0.83
N VAL A 120 0.22 23.38 -2.08
CA VAL A 120 -0.74 22.45 -2.67
C VAL A 120 -0.03 21.18 -3.15
N GLU A 121 1.20 21.34 -3.65
CA GLU A 121 2.03 20.23 -4.11
C GLU A 121 2.65 19.49 -2.92
N ALA A 122 2.41 18.18 -2.87
CA ALA A 122 2.85 17.32 -1.78
C ALA A 122 4.09 16.53 -2.17
N ILE A 123 5.02 16.38 -1.22
CA ILE A 123 6.18 15.49 -1.37
C ILE A 123 5.81 14.04 -0.99
N GLU A 124 4.81 13.86 -0.12
CA GLU A 124 4.33 12.55 0.31
C GLU A 124 2.87 12.63 0.76
N VAL A 125 2.05 11.67 0.33
CA VAL A 125 0.63 11.58 0.65
C VAL A 125 0.29 10.15 1.04
N TYR A 126 -0.44 10.00 2.14
CA TYR A 126 -1.11 8.76 2.51
C TYR A 126 -2.62 8.94 2.35
N ALA A 127 -3.18 8.33 1.31
CA ALA A 127 -4.58 8.52 0.92
C ALA A 127 -5.44 7.32 1.30
N PHE A 128 -6.40 7.53 2.19
CA PHE A 128 -7.38 6.53 2.60
C PHE A 128 -8.67 6.76 1.82
N LYS A 129 -8.88 5.98 0.76
CA LYS A 129 -9.96 6.14 -0.23
C LYS A 129 -11.10 5.18 0.07
N PHE A 130 -12.32 5.67 0.15
CA PHE A 130 -13.49 4.89 0.53
C PHE A 130 -14.36 4.51 -0.68
N HIS A 131 -15.00 3.34 -0.55
CA HIS A 131 -16.13 2.90 -1.37
C HIS A 131 -17.26 2.44 -0.45
N TYR A 132 -18.50 2.74 -0.83
CA TYR A 132 -19.69 2.44 -0.03
C TYR A 132 -20.58 1.45 -0.78
N PHE A 133 -20.86 0.30 -0.15
CA PHE A 133 -21.63 -0.76 -0.77
C PHE A 133 -23.11 -0.62 -0.39
N LYS A 134 -23.96 -0.35 -1.38
CA LYS A 134 -25.42 -0.35 -1.19
C LYS A 134 -25.88 -1.78 -0.84
N ASP A 135 -26.64 -1.92 0.24
CA ASP A 135 -27.11 -3.20 0.79
C ASP A 135 -26.01 -4.23 1.10
N GLY A 136 -24.75 -3.78 1.26
CA GLY A 136 -23.60 -4.64 1.59
C GLY A 136 -23.13 -5.56 0.46
N ARG A 137 -23.73 -5.44 -0.73
CA ARG A 137 -23.42 -6.28 -1.89
C ARG A 137 -22.41 -5.62 -2.80
N VAL A 138 -21.63 -6.45 -3.50
CA VAL A 138 -20.82 -6.01 -4.65
C VAL A 138 -21.76 -5.46 -5.71
N SER A 139 -21.65 -4.16 -6.01
CA SER A 139 -22.29 -3.59 -7.19
C SER A 139 -21.42 -3.87 -8.41
N ALA A 140 -21.97 -4.53 -9.42
CA ALA A 140 -21.35 -4.59 -10.74
C ALA A 140 -21.42 -3.19 -11.36
N GLU A 141 -20.44 -2.35 -11.08
CA GLU A 141 -20.24 -1.11 -11.82
C GLU A 141 -19.67 -1.46 -13.19
N LEU A 142 -20.49 -1.38 -14.23
CA LEU A 142 -20.07 -1.56 -15.61
C LEU A 142 -19.26 -0.33 -16.03
N THR A 143 -17.94 -0.43 -15.98
CA THR A 143 -17.05 0.60 -16.53
C THR A 143 -17.00 0.45 -18.05
N THR A 144 -17.21 1.55 -18.78
CA THR A 144 -17.06 1.60 -20.25
C THR A 144 -15.61 1.83 -20.68
N LYS A 145 -14.63 1.65 -19.77
CA LYS A 145 -13.21 1.72 -20.10
C LYS A 145 -12.86 0.48 -20.91
N GLY A 146 -12.15 0.66 -22.02
CA GLY A 146 -11.80 -0.45 -22.92
C GLY A 146 -10.95 -1.50 -22.19
N ASP A 147 -11.00 -2.75 -22.66
CA ASP A 147 -10.35 -3.96 -22.10
C ASP A 147 -8.82 -3.85 -21.86
N SER A 148 -8.17 -2.71 -22.15
CA SER A 148 -6.73 -2.50 -22.05
C SER A 148 -6.26 -1.71 -20.82
N GLU A 149 -7.15 -1.15 -20.00
CA GLU A 149 -6.75 -0.43 -18.78
C GLU A 149 -6.80 -1.33 -17.55
N THR A 150 -5.68 -1.43 -16.84
CA THR A 150 -5.62 -2.14 -15.55
C THR A 150 -6.56 -1.45 -14.55
N PRO A 151 -7.43 -2.19 -13.85
CA PRO A 151 -8.37 -1.59 -12.91
C PRO A 151 -7.60 -0.92 -11.76
N THR A 152 -8.01 0.30 -11.43
CA THR A 152 -7.48 1.05 -10.28
C THR A 152 -7.75 0.27 -8.97
N PRO A 153 -6.97 0.50 -7.91
CA PRO A 153 -7.19 -0.20 -6.63
C PRO A 153 -8.62 -0.06 -6.09
N VAL A 154 -9.27 1.09 -6.30
CA VAL A 154 -10.67 1.31 -5.90
C VAL A 154 -11.64 0.52 -6.78
N GLU A 155 -11.40 0.39 -8.09
CA GLU A 155 -12.20 -0.48 -8.98
C GLU A 155 -12.03 -1.96 -8.63
N LYS A 156 -10.82 -2.40 -8.26
CA LYS A 156 -10.61 -3.76 -7.72
C LYS A 156 -11.36 -3.98 -6.41
N LEU A 157 -11.48 -2.95 -5.58
CA LEU A 157 -12.17 -3.02 -4.30
C LEU A 157 -13.67 -3.24 -4.47
N THR A 158 -14.29 -2.67 -5.51
CA THR A 158 -15.74 -2.84 -5.75
C THR A 158 -16.10 -4.29 -6.05
N GLN A 159 -15.17 -5.06 -6.62
CA GLN A 159 -15.35 -6.47 -6.95
C GLN A 159 -15.15 -7.40 -5.74
N LEU A 160 -14.64 -6.89 -4.62
CA LEU A 160 -14.32 -7.71 -3.46
C LEU A 160 -15.56 -7.92 -2.57
N GLU A 161 -15.83 -9.18 -2.23
CA GLU A 161 -16.89 -9.55 -1.31
C GLU A 161 -16.43 -9.50 0.16
N TYR A 162 -17.39 -9.32 1.07
CA TYR A 162 -17.14 -9.44 2.50
C TYR A 162 -16.98 -10.92 2.89
N MET A 163 -15.81 -11.28 3.41
CA MET A 163 -15.44 -12.67 3.77
C MET A 163 -15.48 -12.92 5.30
N GLY A 164 -16.30 -12.17 6.02
CA GLY A 164 -16.44 -12.29 7.48
C GLY A 164 -15.45 -11.43 8.29
N SER A 165 -15.78 -11.23 9.56
CA SER A 165 -15.07 -10.35 10.50
C SER A 165 -13.63 -10.81 10.78
N GLY A 166 -13.39 -12.13 10.74
CA GLY A 166 -12.04 -12.70 10.82
C GLY A 166 -11.13 -12.24 9.68
N SER A 167 -11.64 -12.22 8.44
CA SER A 167 -10.89 -11.73 7.28
C SER A 167 -10.57 -10.24 7.42
N VAL A 168 -11.52 -9.43 7.91
CA VAL A 168 -11.32 -7.99 8.12
C VAL A 168 -10.27 -7.71 9.20
N ARG A 169 -10.23 -8.50 10.27
CA ARG A 169 -9.15 -8.45 11.26
C ARG A 169 -7.80 -8.71 10.59
N ASP A 170 -7.70 -9.77 9.80
CA ASP A 170 -6.46 -10.16 9.15
C ASP A 170 -5.99 -9.06 8.18
N GLN A 171 -6.90 -8.48 7.39
CA GLN A 171 -6.66 -7.32 6.52
C GLN A 171 -6.09 -6.13 7.31
N LEU A 172 -6.68 -5.77 8.46
CA LEU A 172 -6.18 -4.67 9.28
C LEU A 172 -4.80 -4.96 9.88
N VAL A 173 -4.56 -6.21 10.29
CA VAL A 173 -3.24 -6.62 10.78
C VAL A 173 -2.20 -6.51 9.66
N MET A 174 -2.50 -6.99 8.46
CA MET A 174 -1.61 -6.89 7.30
C MET A 174 -1.38 -5.42 6.93
N LEU A 175 -2.42 -4.60 6.86
CA LEU A 175 -2.32 -3.16 6.61
C LEU A 175 -1.37 -2.46 7.61
N ALA A 176 -1.55 -2.73 8.91
CA ALA A 176 -0.68 -2.18 9.95
C ALA A 176 0.79 -2.60 9.77
N ARG A 177 1.05 -3.84 9.32
CA ARG A 177 2.39 -4.34 9.05
C ARG A 177 2.99 -3.72 7.80
N SER A 178 2.20 -3.57 6.73
CA SER A 178 2.58 -2.87 5.51
C SER A 178 2.99 -1.43 5.80
N ILE A 179 2.19 -0.67 6.56
CA ILE A 179 2.50 0.71 6.96
C ILE A 179 3.85 0.76 7.69
N ILE A 180 4.05 -0.11 8.69
CA ILE A 180 5.30 -0.13 9.46
C ILE A 180 6.50 -0.44 8.56
N TYR A 181 6.37 -1.43 7.67
CA TYR A 181 7.44 -1.84 6.78
C TYR A 181 7.77 -0.76 5.74
N LEU A 182 6.76 -0.19 5.07
CA LEU A 182 6.90 0.90 4.11
C LEU A 182 7.67 2.07 4.72
N CYS A 183 7.18 2.60 5.85
CA CYS A 183 7.75 3.80 6.47
C CYS A 183 9.17 3.58 7.04
N GLN A 184 9.54 2.35 7.41
CA GLN A 184 10.83 2.07 8.06
C GLN A 184 11.89 1.47 7.14
N LYS A 185 11.49 0.83 6.04
CA LYS A 185 12.37 0.00 5.22
C LYS A 185 12.37 0.35 3.74
N ILE A 186 11.38 1.12 3.28
CA ILE A 186 11.22 1.44 1.86
C ILE A 186 11.40 2.93 1.61
N LEU A 187 10.65 3.77 2.31
CA LEU A 187 10.69 5.22 2.11
C LEU A 187 11.96 5.82 2.67
N ASP A 188 12.53 6.76 1.93
CA ASP A 188 13.62 7.59 2.42
C ASP A 188 13.15 8.51 3.57
N PRO A 189 14.08 8.99 4.42
CA PRO A 189 13.72 9.91 5.51
C PRO A 189 13.03 11.17 4.99
N LEU A 190 12.05 11.69 5.75
CA LEU A 190 11.48 13.01 5.46
C LEU A 190 12.58 14.08 5.49
N PRO A 191 12.42 15.17 4.70
CA PRO A 191 13.27 16.35 4.81
C PRO A 191 13.30 16.89 6.26
N PRO A 192 14.33 17.67 6.64
CA PRO A 192 14.43 18.22 8.00
C PRO A 192 13.35 19.26 8.31
N VAL A 193 12.76 19.87 7.29
CA VAL A 193 11.68 20.86 7.40
C VAL A 193 10.57 20.43 6.43
N TYR A 194 9.36 20.33 6.95
CA TYR A 194 8.15 20.01 6.20
C TYR A 194 6.93 20.48 7.00
N ALA A 195 5.78 20.55 6.35
CA ALA A 195 4.47 20.66 6.97
C ALA A 195 3.66 19.38 6.72
N ALA A 196 2.82 18.99 7.68
CA ALA A 196 1.93 17.86 7.55
C ALA A 196 0.50 18.27 7.91
N ASN A 197 -0.46 17.96 7.05
CA ASN A 197 -1.86 18.33 7.26
C ASN A 197 -2.83 17.27 6.74
N PHE A 198 -3.98 17.13 7.41
CA PHE A 198 -5.06 16.28 6.91
C PHE A 198 -5.94 17.08 5.94
N ARG A 199 -6.27 16.47 4.80
CA ARG A 199 -7.20 17.02 3.81
C ARG A 199 -8.32 16.00 3.58
N LEU A 200 -9.54 16.47 3.36
CA LEU A 200 -10.70 15.62 3.07
C LEU A 200 -11.25 15.91 1.67
N HIS A 201 -11.76 14.89 1.02
CA HIS A 201 -12.56 14.99 -0.19
C HIS A 201 -13.89 14.27 0.02
N PHE A 202 -14.99 14.91 -0.36
CA PHE A 202 -16.34 14.38 -0.19
C PHE A 202 -16.83 13.64 -1.44
N THR A 203 -17.85 12.81 -1.27
CA THR A 203 -18.59 12.19 -2.39
C THR A 203 -19.58 13.18 -2.98
N ASP A 204 -20.07 12.90 -4.19
CA ASP A 204 -21.10 13.70 -4.85
C ASP A 204 -22.46 13.68 -4.11
N ASP A 205 -22.65 12.73 -3.20
CA ASP A 205 -23.86 12.60 -2.36
C ASP A 205 -23.86 13.56 -1.16
N ALA A 206 -22.73 14.18 -0.82
CA ALA A 206 -22.62 15.09 0.30
C ALA A 206 -23.27 16.45 -0.02
N PRO A 207 -24.12 17.02 0.87
CA PRO A 207 -24.65 18.36 0.68
C PRO A 207 -23.56 19.44 0.57
N ASP A 208 -23.80 20.50 -0.21
CA ASP A 208 -22.82 21.59 -0.45
C ASP A 208 -22.37 22.29 0.85
N ASP A 209 -23.23 22.34 1.87
CA ASP A 209 -22.95 22.95 3.16
C ASP A 209 -22.44 21.95 4.21
N TYR A 210 -22.27 20.68 3.83
CA TYR A 210 -21.76 19.64 4.73
C TYR A 210 -20.33 19.95 5.17
N LYS A 211 -20.08 19.86 6.48
CA LYS A 211 -18.77 20.10 7.08
C LYS A 211 -18.46 19.07 8.14
N VAL A 212 -17.22 18.62 8.15
CA VAL A 212 -16.68 17.80 9.24
C VAL A 212 -16.05 18.73 10.28
N ALA A 213 -16.46 18.59 11.53
CA ALA A 213 -15.93 19.42 12.62
C ALA A 213 -14.40 19.30 12.72
N GLY A 214 -13.71 20.43 12.77
CA GLY A 214 -12.25 20.50 12.79
C GLY A 214 -11.57 20.53 11.43
N PHE A 215 -12.35 20.66 10.34
CA PHE A 215 -11.86 20.85 8.97
C PHE A 215 -12.53 22.06 8.34
N ASP A 216 -11.72 22.96 7.79
CA ASP A 216 -12.19 24.11 7.06
C ASP A 216 -12.40 23.77 5.57
N SER A 217 -13.37 24.45 4.95
CA SER A 217 -13.63 24.31 3.52
C SER A 217 -12.47 24.90 2.71
N SER A 218 -12.05 24.19 1.67
CA SER A 218 -10.99 24.61 0.75
C SER A 218 -11.41 24.32 -0.69
N SER A 219 -11.01 25.18 -1.63
CA SER A 219 -11.14 24.92 -3.07
C SER A 219 -9.98 24.08 -3.62
N THR A 220 -8.95 23.83 -2.81
CA THR A 220 -7.77 23.02 -3.18
C THR A 220 -7.68 21.78 -2.30
N PHE A 221 -7.29 20.67 -2.92
CA PHE A 221 -7.00 19.41 -2.22
C PHE A 221 -5.50 19.21 -2.10
N TYR A 222 -4.84 18.39 -2.90
CA TYR A 222 -3.38 18.38 -3.07
C TYR A 222 -3.04 18.05 -4.52
N THR A 223 -1.81 18.35 -4.94
CA THR A 223 -1.23 17.90 -6.21
C THR A 223 0.02 17.08 -5.94
N LEU A 224 0.41 16.24 -6.91
CA LEU A 224 1.62 15.42 -6.84
C LEU A 224 2.55 15.84 -7.97
N PRO A 225 3.87 15.94 -7.72
CA PRO A 225 4.88 16.07 -8.78
C PRO A 225 4.80 14.93 -9.80
N GLU A 226 5.19 15.19 -11.04
CA GLU A 226 5.14 14.22 -12.15
C GLU A 226 5.99 12.96 -11.91
N ASP A 227 7.08 13.07 -11.14
CA ASP A 227 8.00 11.98 -10.82
C ASP A 227 7.59 11.16 -9.58
N THR A 228 6.48 11.52 -8.93
CA THR A 228 5.98 10.85 -7.73
C THR A 228 5.67 9.38 -7.98
N GLN A 229 6.23 8.50 -7.16
CA GLN A 229 5.89 7.07 -7.18
C GLN A 229 4.71 6.79 -6.26
N SER A 230 3.78 5.94 -6.71
CA SER A 230 2.57 5.57 -5.95
C SER A 230 2.45 4.07 -5.80
N ALA A 231 2.20 3.61 -4.57
CA ALA A 231 2.02 2.19 -4.25
C ALA A 231 0.82 1.97 -3.34
N THR A 232 0.07 0.89 -3.59
CA THR A 232 -1.02 0.46 -2.72
C THR A 232 -0.46 -0.28 -1.51
N ILE A 233 -0.84 0.17 -0.32
CA ILE A 233 -0.35 -0.37 0.97
C ILE A 233 -1.20 -1.56 1.42
N GLY A 234 -2.51 -1.48 1.16
CA GLY A 234 -3.49 -2.53 1.45
C GLY A 234 -4.92 -1.99 1.48
N GLN A 235 -5.84 -2.89 1.80
CA GLN A 235 -7.28 -2.68 1.71
C GLN A 235 -8.02 -3.19 2.95
N LEU A 236 -9.23 -2.69 3.16
CA LEU A 236 -10.18 -3.16 4.17
C LEU A 236 -11.54 -3.36 3.54
N ARG A 237 -12.22 -4.46 3.88
CA ARG A 237 -13.55 -4.79 3.35
C ARG A 237 -14.48 -5.31 4.45
N PRO A 238 -14.95 -4.47 5.40
CA PRO A 238 -16.09 -4.81 6.26
C PRO A 238 -17.40 -4.86 5.47
N GLY A 239 -18.53 -5.23 6.09
CA GLY A 239 -19.77 -5.57 5.37
C GLY A 239 -20.31 -4.53 4.39
N TYR A 240 -20.31 -3.24 4.77
CA TYR A 240 -20.96 -2.16 4.00
C TYR A 240 -20.00 -1.07 3.49
N HIS A 241 -18.71 -1.19 3.79
CA HIS A 241 -17.70 -0.22 3.41
C HIS A 241 -16.51 -0.97 2.81
N GLY A 242 -15.76 -0.29 1.97
CA GLY A 242 -14.43 -0.69 1.57
C GLY A 242 -13.50 0.50 1.64
N ALA A 243 -12.22 0.24 1.83
CA ALA A 243 -11.21 1.25 1.57
C ALA A 243 -9.90 0.68 1.09
N VAL A 244 -9.16 1.51 0.38
CA VAL A 244 -7.77 1.30 0.01
C VAL A 244 -6.94 2.40 0.65
N LEU A 245 -5.78 2.02 1.17
CA LEU A 245 -4.74 2.95 1.59
C LEU A 245 -3.62 2.95 0.55
N ASP A 246 -3.43 4.09 -0.11
CA ASP A 246 -2.33 4.33 -1.03
C ASP A 246 -1.27 5.24 -0.40
N CYS A 247 -0.03 5.10 -0.84
CA CYS A 247 1.05 6.05 -0.57
C CYS A 247 1.64 6.55 -1.88
N ALA A 248 1.58 7.86 -2.09
CA ALA A 248 2.31 8.57 -3.14
C ALA A 248 3.47 9.31 -2.48
N SER A 249 4.70 9.16 -2.97
CA SER A 249 5.86 9.83 -2.37
C SER A 249 6.98 10.04 -3.37
N THR A 250 7.61 11.22 -3.34
CA THR A 250 8.89 11.48 -4.03
C THR A 250 10.06 10.79 -3.33
N LEU A 251 9.85 10.31 -2.10
CA LEU A 251 10.81 9.56 -1.28
C LEU A 251 10.68 8.04 -1.50
N MET A 252 9.88 7.63 -2.48
CA MET A 252 9.76 6.26 -2.94
C MET A 252 10.50 6.12 -4.27
N ASN A 253 11.53 5.28 -4.29
CA ASN A 253 12.38 5.13 -5.48
C ASN A 253 11.66 4.49 -6.68
N ASP A 254 10.87 3.44 -6.43
CA ASP A 254 10.20 2.67 -7.48
C ASP A 254 8.94 2.02 -6.90
N ALA A 255 7.78 2.34 -7.49
CA ALA A 255 6.48 1.85 -7.05
C ALA A 255 6.36 0.32 -7.15
N TYR A 256 6.84 -0.27 -8.25
CA TYR A 256 6.75 -1.71 -8.50
C TYR A 256 7.57 -2.52 -7.49
N GLN A 257 8.82 -2.14 -7.27
CA GLN A 257 9.69 -2.76 -6.29
C GLN A 257 9.16 -2.56 -4.87
N THR A 258 8.50 -1.44 -4.60
CA THR A 258 7.85 -1.16 -3.32
C THR A 258 6.72 -2.15 -3.06
N GLU A 259 5.78 -2.28 -4.00
CA GLU A 259 4.68 -3.24 -3.90
C GLU A 259 5.21 -4.69 -3.82
N LEU A 260 6.27 -5.03 -4.56
CA LEU A 260 6.88 -6.36 -4.53
C LEU A 260 7.51 -6.70 -3.18
N LYS A 261 8.19 -5.74 -2.57
CA LYS A 261 8.76 -5.90 -1.22
C LYS A 261 7.65 -5.97 -0.17
N LEU A 262 6.58 -5.17 -0.32
CA LEU A 262 5.41 -5.24 0.56
C LEU A 262 4.75 -6.61 0.50
N LYS A 263 4.46 -7.12 -0.70
CA LYS A 263 3.88 -8.45 -0.91
C LYS A 263 4.70 -9.54 -0.21
N ARG A 264 6.00 -9.61 -0.50
CA ARG A 264 6.91 -10.59 0.11
C ARG A 264 6.96 -10.46 1.64
N HIS A 265 6.92 -9.24 2.15
CA HIS A 265 6.88 -9.01 3.60
C HIS A 265 5.59 -9.53 4.21
N ILE A 266 4.46 -9.23 3.58
CA ILE A 266 3.12 -9.61 4.06
C ILE A 266 2.91 -11.11 4.01
N ASP A 267 3.27 -11.80 2.91
CA ASP A 267 3.19 -13.26 2.81
C ASP A 267 3.95 -13.93 3.98
N LYS A 268 5.18 -13.49 4.22
CA LYS A 268 6.00 -14.00 5.33
C LYS A 268 5.36 -13.74 6.71
N ILE A 269 4.78 -12.56 6.92
CA ILE A 269 4.19 -12.19 8.22
C ILE A 269 2.84 -12.88 8.46
N ALA A 270 2.05 -13.05 7.40
CA ALA A 270 0.79 -13.79 7.41
C ALA A 270 1.03 -15.22 7.88
N ASP A 271 2.02 -15.92 7.30
CA ASP A 271 2.42 -17.27 7.70
C ASP A 271 2.86 -17.34 9.18
N VAL A 272 3.70 -16.40 9.62
CA VAL A 272 4.23 -16.39 10.99
C VAL A 272 3.14 -16.13 12.03
N LEU A 273 2.14 -15.31 11.71
CA LEU A 273 1.09 -14.93 12.66
C LEU A 273 -0.14 -15.84 12.58
N GLY A 274 -0.28 -16.62 11.51
CA GLY A 274 -1.44 -17.44 11.20
C GLY A 274 -2.63 -16.62 10.70
N TYR A 275 -2.38 -15.63 9.84
CA TYR A 275 -3.39 -14.77 9.22
C TYR A 275 -3.41 -14.98 7.70
N GLN A 276 -4.49 -14.58 7.03
CA GLN A 276 -4.58 -14.63 5.58
C GLN A 276 -4.04 -13.34 4.94
N ALA A 277 -3.18 -13.48 3.93
CA ALA A 277 -2.77 -12.38 3.06
C ALA A 277 -3.71 -12.29 1.85
N ASN A 278 -4.13 -11.07 1.50
CA ASN A 278 -4.87 -10.80 0.26
C ASN A 278 -4.01 -9.87 -0.61
N ASN A 279 -3.47 -10.42 -1.70
CA ASN A 279 -2.48 -9.79 -2.57
C ASN A 279 -3.08 -9.18 -3.84
N THR A 280 -4.40 -9.15 -3.99
CA THR A 280 -5.09 -8.75 -5.23
C THR A 280 -4.93 -7.27 -5.58
N PHE A 281 -4.42 -6.44 -4.66
CA PHE A 281 -4.49 -4.99 -4.73
C PHE A 281 -3.20 -4.28 -5.13
N TYR A 282 -2.11 -5.02 -5.37
CA TYR A 282 -0.88 -4.42 -5.89
C TYR A 282 -1.11 -3.95 -7.33
N SER A 283 -1.09 -2.62 -7.50
CA SER A 283 -1.48 -1.93 -8.74
C SER A 283 -0.49 -2.15 -9.89
N THR A 284 0.79 -2.34 -9.56
CA THR A 284 1.90 -2.41 -10.50
C THR A 284 2.20 -3.84 -10.98
N MET A 285 1.61 -4.86 -10.35
CA MET A 285 1.90 -6.27 -10.65
C MET A 285 0.92 -6.93 -11.63
N ASP A 286 -0.16 -6.25 -12.00
CA ASP A 286 -1.11 -6.75 -13.02
C ASP A 286 -0.57 -6.46 -14.42
N THR A 287 0.50 -7.16 -14.80
CA THR A 287 0.79 -7.45 -16.20
C THR A 287 0.40 -8.89 -16.44
N SER A 288 -0.55 -9.11 -17.33
CA SER A 288 -0.99 -10.41 -17.87
C SER A 288 0.10 -11.20 -18.63
N ASP A 289 1.38 -10.89 -18.41
CA ASP A 289 2.53 -11.56 -19.00
C ASP A 289 3.42 -12.15 -17.89
N GLN A 290 2.97 -13.23 -17.28
CA GLN A 290 3.87 -14.20 -16.66
C GLN A 290 3.86 -15.45 -17.55
N PRO A 291 4.98 -15.80 -18.21
CA PRO A 291 5.10 -17.11 -18.81
C PRO A 291 5.07 -18.16 -17.70
N ASP A 292 4.20 -19.14 -17.89
CA ASP A 292 4.01 -20.32 -17.05
C ASP A 292 5.37 -20.91 -16.60
N PRO A 293 5.67 -21.07 -15.30
CA PRO A 293 6.97 -21.56 -14.84
C PRO A 293 7.15 -23.08 -15.04
N THR A 294 6.42 -23.68 -15.97
CA THR A 294 6.54 -25.10 -16.35
C THR A 294 6.72 -25.30 -17.85
N GLN A 295 7.69 -24.60 -18.44
CA GLN A 295 8.36 -25.08 -19.66
C GLN A 295 9.88 -24.94 -19.52
N THR A 296 10.48 -25.84 -18.75
CA THR A 296 11.90 -26.19 -18.90
C THR A 296 12.03 -27.10 -20.13
N THR A 297 12.30 -26.53 -21.30
CA THR A 297 12.91 -27.30 -22.39
C THR A 297 14.42 -27.35 -22.14
N SER A 298 14.87 -28.52 -21.72
CA SER A 298 16.28 -28.88 -21.59
C SER A 298 16.94 -28.96 -22.97
N ASP A 299 17.76 -27.98 -23.31
CA ASP A 299 18.76 -28.12 -24.38
C ASP A 299 20.02 -28.75 -23.79
N ALA A 300 20.18 -30.05 -24.04
CA ALA A 300 21.46 -30.75 -23.95
C ALA A 300 21.66 -31.55 -25.24
N VAL A 301 22.56 -31.07 -26.10
CA VAL A 301 23.08 -31.79 -27.28
C VAL A 301 24.11 -32.82 -26.80
N PRO A 302 24.10 -34.07 -27.29
CA PRO A 302 25.16 -34.44 -28.24
C PRO A 302 24.81 -35.46 -29.35
N SER A 303 25.44 -35.21 -30.50
CA SER A 303 26.16 -36.12 -31.43
C SER A 303 25.44 -36.97 -32.51
N GLU A 304 26.01 -36.82 -33.73
CA GLU A 304 26.25 -37.77 -34.84
C GLU A 304 25.16 -38.06 -35.91
N SER A 305 25.29 -37.31 -37.03
CA SER A 305 25.43 -37.71 -38.47
C SER A 305 24.41 -38.67 -39.16
N PRO A 306 24.40 -38.74 -40.52
CA PRO A 306 23.99 -37.71 -41.47
C PRO A 306 22.94 -38.25 -42.47
N ASN A 307 22.12 -37.39 -43.10
CA ASN A 307 21.49 -37.76 -44.37
C ASN A 307 21.49 -36.58 -45.34
N ASN A 308 22.32 -36.76 -46.38
CA ASN A 308 22.36 -35.97 -47.59
C ASN A 308 21.09 -36.17 -48.40
N THR A 309 20.59 -35.12 -49.04
CA THR A 309 20.14 -35.27 -50.43
C THR A 309 20.29 -33.94 -51.19
N MET A 310 20.80 -34.08 -52.40
CA MET A 310 21.13 -33.03 -53.34
C MET A 310 19.86 -32.36 -53.85
N GLU A 311 19.53 -31.17 -53.36
CA GLU A 311 18.54 -30.32 -54.05
C GLU A 311 18.66 -28.83 -53.72
N ALA A 312 19.33 -28.46 -52.62
CA ALA A 312 19.47 -27.06 -52.23
C ALA A 312 20.72 -26.34 -52.77
N LEU A 313 21.65 -27.06 -53.43
CA LEU A 313 22.93 -26.51 -53.89
C LEU A 313 22.89 -25.91 -55.32
N ALA A 314 21.84 -26.18 -56.09
CA ALA A 314 21.79 -25.83 -57.52
C ALA A 314 21.24 -24.41 -57.81
N ASN A 315 20.60 -23.74 -56.85
CA ASN A 315 19.80 -22.54 -57.14
C ASN A 315 20.29 -21.23 -56.51
N ARG A 316 21.56 -21.11 -56.09
CA ARG A 316 21.99 -19.82 -55.50
C ARG A 316 23.41 -19.34 -55.79
N MET A 317 24.08 -19.89 -56.80
CA MET A 317 25.34 -19.36 -57.33
C MET A 317 25.20 -18.94 -58.80
N GLU A 318 24.46 -17.86 -59.08
CA GLU A 318 24.65 -17.07 -60.30
C GLU A 318 24.38 -15.60 -60.01
N SER A 319 25.40 -14.90 -59.50
CA SER A 319 25.81 -13.54 -59.91
C SER A 319 26.89 -13.02 -58.97
N THR A 320 28.13 -13.08 -59.47
CA THR A 320 29.34 -12.55 -58.85
C THR A 320 29.65 -11.15 -59.41
N ASN A 321 30.47 -10.41 -58.66
CA ASN A 321 31.41 -9.34 -59.06
C ASN A 321 30.94 -7.87 -58.90
N VAL A 322 31.74 -6.89 -58.40
CA VAL A 322 33.18 -6.83 -58.02
C VAL A 322 33.52 -5.49 -57.30
N ALA A 323 34.57 -5.54 -56.46
CA ALA A 323 35.59 -4.53 -56.05
C ALA A 323 35.36 -3.35 -55.07
N THR A 324 36.18 -3.42 -54.00
CA THR A 324 36.87 -2.44 -53.11
C THR A 324 37.89 -1.52 -53.85
N PRO A 325 38.77 -0.65 -53.25
CA PRO A 325 39.21 -0.39 -51.84
C PRO A 325 39.21 1.13 -51.46
N GLU A 326 39.66 1.70 -50.33
CA GLU A 326 40.95 1.62 -49.60
C GLU A 326 40.93 2.53 -48.31
N LYS A 327 41.78 2.23 -47.31
CA LYS A 327 42.09 3.00 -46.05
C LYS A 327 43.17 4.10 -46.33
N PRO A 328 43.90 4.81 -45.40
CA PRO A 328 44.03 4.70 -43.92
C PRO A 328 44.44 5.97 -43.08
N LYS A 329 44.77 5.73 -41.78
CA LYS A 329 45.67 6.48 -40.84
C LYS A 329 45.10 7.80 -40.26
N LYS A 330 45.46 8.35 -39.08
CA LYS A 330 46.38 8.15 -37.92
C LYS A 330 45.84 9.19 -36.89
N GLU A 331 45.97 9.10 -35.55
CA GLU A 331 47.16 9.39 -34.75
C GLU A 331 46.71 9.54 -33.28
N SER A 332 47.51 9.06 -32.33
CA SER A 332 47.52 9.44 -30.90
C SER A 332 48.79 10.28 -30.68
N PRO A 333 48.97 11.11 -29.61
CA PRO A 333 49.37 10.52 -28.31
C PRO A 333 49.16 11.35 -27.00
N LYS A 334 49.16 10.60 -25.87
CA LYS A 334 49.86 10.78 -24.57
C LYS A 334 49.81 12.09 -23.76
N ALA A 335 49.58 11.92 -22.44
CA ALA A 335 50.47 12.25 -21.29
C ALA A 335 49.59 12.44 -20.03
N GLU A 336 49.95 12.23 -18.76
CA GLU A 336 50.99 11.49 -18.04
C GLU A 336 50.57 11.46 -16.55
N LYS A 337 51.09 10.49 -15.80
CA LYS A 337 50.87 10.25 -14.35
C LYS A 337 51.42 11.38 -13.46
N LYS A 338 50.82 11.59 -12.27
CA LYS A 338 51.58 11.68 -11.00
C LYS A 338 50.75 11.48 -9.73
N THR A 339 51.32 10.68 -8.84
CA THR A 339 50.96 10.28 -7.49
C THR A 339 51.61 11.17 -6.41
N THR A 340 50.92 11.42 -5.28
CA THR A 340 51.44 11.43 -3.87
C THR A 340 50.30 11.84 -2.92
N ARG A 341 49.79 11.01 -1.99
CA ARG A 341 50.25 10.53 -0.66
C ARG A 341 50.13 11.54 0.52
N ARG A 342 49.32 11.12 1.51
CA ARG A 342 49.41 11.24 3.00
C ARG A 342 49.05 12.55 3.72
N GLY A 343 48.17 12.39 4.73
CA GLY A 343 48.12 13.21 5.94
C GLY A 343 46.95 12.83 6.86
N ALA A 344 47.23 12.12 7.96
CA ALA A 344 46.28 11.77 9.03
C ALA A 344 46.82 12.30 10.38
N ALA A 345 45.93 12.79 11.26
CA ALA A 345 46.07 12.92 12.72
C ALA A 345 44.69 13.37 13.27
N ILE A 346 43.92 12.57 14.04
CA ILE A 346 44.00 12.24 15.48
C ILE A 346 44.19 13.46 16.40
N LYS A 347 43.14 13.78 17.20
CA LYS A 347 43.27 14.18 18.61
C LYS A 347 42.06 13.71 19.44
N SER A 348 42.38 13.34 20.67
CA SER A 348 41.57 12.70 21.72
C SER A 348 41.04 13.69 22.78
N SER A 349 39.93 13.29 23.43
CA SER A 349 39.25 13.59 24.74
C SER A 349 40.07 14.22 25.90
N PRO A 350 39.56 14.51 27.14
CA PRO A 350 38.21 14.35 27.77
C PRO A 350 37.74 15.50 28.74
N TYR A 351 36.51 15.44 29.32
CA TYR A 351 36.18 15.65 30.77
C TYR A 351 34.65 15.67 31.07
N LYS A 352 34.16 14.71 31.87
CA LYS A 352 33.61 14.75 33.26
C LYS A 352 32.13 15.14 33.54
N LYS A 353 31.55 14.25 34.35
CA LYS A 353 30.30 14.26 35.13
C LYS A 353 30.09 15.49 36.02
N THR A 354 28.82 15.91 36.17
CA THR A 354 28.30 16.38 37.47
C THR A 354 26.86 15.92 37.67
N ARG A 355 26.59 15.46 38.90
CA ARG A 355 25.34 14.94 39.45
C ARG A 355 24.81 16.04 40.38
N THR A 356 23.53 16.38 40.30
CA THR A 356 22.86 17.17 41.35
C THR A 356 21.49 16.57 41.62
N ARG A 357 21.35 16.06 42.85
CA ARG A 357 20.08 15.89 43.55
C ARG A 357 19.70 17.25 44.14
N LYS A 358 18.43 17.62 44.05
CA LYS A 358 17.65 18.10 45.18
C LYS A 358 16.24 17.59 45.02
#